data_AF-X1EBF3-F1
#
_entry.id   AF-X1EBF3-F1
#
_cell.length_a   1.000
_cell.length_b   1.000
_cell.length_c   1.000
_cell.angle_alpha   90.00
_cell.angle_beta   90.00
_cell.angle_gamma   90.00
#
_symmetry.space_group_name_H-M   'P 1'
#
loop_
_entity.id
_entity.type
_entity.pdbx_description
1 polymer ?
#
loop_
_entity_poly.entity_id
_entity_poly.type
_entity_poly.pdbx_seq_one_letter_code
_entity_poly.pdbx_strand_id
1 'polypeptide(L)'
;MRSYGIKELYYKKAREEGVIFIRYEEESKPEVRNDGGRLKIKVKDLILNRDLLIDTDLLVLSLGIIASKGNKNLSQMLKVPLNADGFFLEAHVKLRPVDFATDGIF
;
A
#
# COMPACT_ATOMS: atom_id res chain seq x y z
N MET A 1 -9.34 1.22 -6.53
CA MET A 1 -8.65 2.31 -5.79
C MET A 1 -9.29 2.45 -4.43
N ARG A 2 -8.51 2.63 -3.34
CA ARG A 2 -9.03 2.81 -1.98
C ARG A 2 -8.99 4.30 -1.59
N SER A 3 -9.91 5.09 -2.11
CA SER A 3 -9.99 6.56 -1.93
C SER A 3 -11.24 6.95 -1.13
N TYR A 4 -11.24 6.67 0.17
CA TYR A 4 -12.39 6.93 1.05
C TYR A 4 -12.41 8.38 1.57
N GLY A 5 -13.61 8.95 1.70
CA GLY A 5 -13.82 10.29 2.26
C GLY A 5 -13.12 11.38 1.45
N ILE A 6 -12.40 12.28 2.14
CA ILE A 6 -11.70 13.42 1.51
C ILE A 6 -10.68 12.96 0.45
N LYS A 7 -10.20 11.70 0.50
CA LYS A 7 -9.29 11.14 -0.50
C LYS A 7 -9.90 11.04 -1.90
N GLU A 8 -11.22 11.00 -2.02
CA GLU A 8 -11.90 10.98 -3.32
C GLU A 8 -11.70 12.29 -4.10
N LEU A 9 -11.67 13.43 -3.41
CA LEU A 9 -11.40 14.74 -4.04
C LEU A 9 -10.03 14.77 -4.69
N TYR A 10 -9.01 14.19 -4.03
CA TYR A 10 -7.66 14.07 -4.59
C TYR A 10 -7.61 13.12 -5.79
N TYR A 11 -8.34 12.02 -5.74
CA TYR A 11 -8.45 11.12 -6.89
C TYR A 11 -9.07 11.84 -8.10
N LYS A 12 -10.16 12.59 -7.89
CA LYS A 12 -10.80 13.38 -8.95
C LYS A 12 -9.84 14.43 -9.52
N LYS A 13 -9.16 15.20 -8.66
CA LYS A 13 -8.18 16.20 -9.06
C LYS A 13 -7.05 15.60 -9.91
N ALA A 14 -6.50 14.45 -9.50
CA ALA A 14 -5.46 13.77 -10.26
C ALA A 14 -5.93 13.38 -11.67
N ARG A 15 -7.18 12.92 -11.82
CA ARG A 15 -7.75 12.62 -13.14
C ARG A 15 -7.94 13.86 -14.00
N GLU A 16 -8.36 14.97 -13.40
CA GLU A 16 -8.49 16.27 -14.09
C GLU A 16 -7.14 16.81 -14.55
N GLU A 17 -6.06 16.53 -13.80
CA GLU A 17 -4.68 16.83 -14.18
C GLU A 17 -4.08 15.84 -15.21
N GLY A 18 -4.85 14.85 -15.66
CA GLY A 18 -4.44 13.91 -16.70
C GLY A 18 -3.74 12.64 -16.19
N VAL A 19 -3.76 12.35 -14.89
CA VAL A 19 -3.23 11.09 -14.35
C VAL A 19 -4.07 9.91 -14.84
N ILE A 20 -3.41 8.95 -15.48
CA ILE A 20 -4.04 7.74 -16.02
C ILE A 20 -3.96 6.62 -14.98
N PHE A 21 -5.10 6.01 -14.69
CA PHE A 21 -5.22 4.88 -13.76
C PHE A 21 -5.55 3.61 -14.53
N ILE A 22 -4.62 2.66 -14.56
CA ILE A 22 -4.82 1.36 -15.20
C ILE A 22 -5.10 0.34 -14.10
N ARG A 23 -6.30 -0.27 -14.15
CA ARG A 23 -6.69 -1.34 -13.22
C ARG A 23 -6.14 -2.66 -13.75
N TYR A 24 -5.51 -3.43 -12.87
CA TYR A 24 -5.10 -4.80 -13.12
C TYR A 24 -5.69 -5.74 -12.04
N GLU A 25 -5.68 -7.04 -12.32
CA GLU A 25 -6.12 -8.10 -11.41
C GLU A 25 -4.90 -8.77 -10.76
N GLU A 26 -5.06 -9.32 -9.55
CA GLU A 26 -3.93 -9.85 -8.79
C GLU A 26 -3.22 -11.02 -9.50
N GLU A 27 -3.97 -11.78 -10.28
CA GLU A 27 -3.52 -12.88 -11.13
C GLU A 27 -2.81 -12.40 -12.40
N SER A 28 -2.98 -11.11 -12.77
CA SER A 28 -2.46 -10.49 -13.98
C SER A 28 -1.69 -9.21 -13.66
N LYS A 29 -0.65 -9.34 -12.82
CA LYS A 29 0.22 -8.22 -12.43
C LYS A 29 0.98 -7.65 -13.63
N PRO A 30 1.26 -6.33 -13.66
CA PRO A 30 2.12 -5.75 -14.67
C PRO A 30 3.52 -6.39 -14.67
N GLU A 31 4.03 -6.72 -15.85
CA GLU A 31 5.40 -7.18 -16.05
C GLU A 31 6.31 -5.99 -16.33
N VAL A 32 7.51 -5.99 -15.75
CA VAL A 32 8.51 -4.93 -15.97
C VAL A 32 9.75 -5.55 -16.59
N ARG A 33 10.22 -4.98 -17.70
CA ARG A 33 11.47 -5.37 -18.36
C ARG A 33 12.37 -4.16 -18.48
N ASN A 34 13.67 -4.37 -18.29
CA ASN A 34 14.70 -3.38 -18.57
C ASN A 34 15.40 -3.78 -19.86
N ASP A 35 15.26 -2.96 -20.90
CA ASP A 35 15.80 -3.18 -22.23
C ASP A 35 16.79 -2.06 -22.55
N GLY A 36 18.08 -2.33 -22.32
CA GLY A 36 19.16 -1.38 -22.61
C GLY A 36 19.07 -0.05 -21.85
N GLY A 37 18.46 -0.02 -20.65
CA GLY A 37 18.31 1.18 -19.83
C GLY A 37 16.96 1.88 -19.93
N ARG A 38 16.05 1.40 -20.80
CA ARG A 38 14.65 1.86 -20.83
C ARG A 38 13.74 0.83 -20.15
N LEU A 39 12.84 1.30 -19.29
CA LEU A 39 11.86 0.45 -18.63
C LEU A 39 10.64 0.27 -19.53
N LYS A 40 10.28 -0.98 -19.78
CA LYS A 40 9.07 -1.36 -20.51
C LYS A 40 8.12 -2.06 -19.55
N ILE A 41 6.93 -1.50 -19.39
CA ILE A 41 5.87 -2.06 -18.55
C ILE A 41 4.82 -2.67 -19.48
N LYS A 42 4.53 -3.95 -19.28
CA LYS A 42 3.42 -4.64 -19.94
C LYS A 42 2.29 -4.83 -18.94
N VAL A 43 1.11 -4.31 -19.25
CA VAL A 43 -0.09 -4.46 -18.41
C VAL A 43 -1.30 -4.78 -19.26
N LYS A 44 -2.15 -5.69 -18.80
CA LYS A 44 -3.40 -6.00 -19.49
C LYS A 44 -4.47 -4.97 -19.12
N ASP A 45 -5.01 -4.28 -20.12
CA ASP A 45 -6.17 -3.41 -19.95
C ASP A 45 -7.44 -4.26 -19.92
N LEU A 46 -8.19 -4.17 -18.82
CA LEU A 46 -9.40 -4.96 -18.61
C LEU A 46 -10.60 -4.46 -19.42
N ILE A 47 -10.59 -3.18 -19.86
CA ILE A 47 -11.70 -2.57 -20.61
C ILE A 47 -11.58 -2.93 -22.08
N LEU A 48 -10.38 -2.81 -22.64
CA LEU A 48 -10.06 -3.11 -24.03
C LEU A 48 -9.71 -4.59 -24.25
N ASN A 49 -9.45 -5.34 -23.17
CA ASN A 49 -8.97 -6.72 -23.17
C ASN A 49 -7.73 -6.91 -24.05
N ARG A 50 -6.75 -6.01 -23.90
CA ARG A 50 -5.51 -5.99 -24.69
C ARG A 50 -4.31 -5.67 -23.80
N ASP A 51 -3.14 -6.08 -24.26
CA ASP A 51 -1.88 -5.71 -23.62
C ASP A 51 -1.50 -4.28 -24.01
N LEU A 52 -1.25 -3.46 -23.00
CA LEU A 52 -0.63 -2.14 -23.14
C LEU A 52 0.86 -2.28 -22.86
N LEU A 53 1.67 -1.69 -23.75
CA LEU A 53 3.11 -1.54 -23.57
C LEU A 53 3.40 -0.07 -23.29
N ILE A 54 4.02 0.20 -22.15
CA ILE A 54 4.33 1.54 -21.66
C ILE A 54 5.84 1.64 -21.50
N ASP A 55 6.45 2.52 -22.29
CA ASP A 55 7.85 2.89 -22.11
C ASP A 55 7.94 4.03 -21.08
N THR A 56 8.81 3.89 -20.08
CA THR A 56 9.02 4.91 -19.05
C THR A 56 10.50 5.04 -18.68
N ASP A 57 10.88 6.23 -18.24
CA ASP A 57 12.21 6.51 -17.67
C ASP A 57 12.28 6.16 -16.18
N LEU A 58 11.13 6.20 -15.48
CA LEU A 58 11.05 5.96 -14.04
C LEU A 58 9.87 5.04 -13.69
N LEU A 59 10.13 4.08 -12.81
CA LEU A 59 9.11 3.25 -12.17
C LEU A 59 9.18 3.46 -10.66
N VAL A 60 8.07 3.92 -10.08
CA VAL A 60 7.93 4.13 -8.62
C VAL A 60 7.05 3.02 -8.04
N LEU A 61 7.59 2.25 -7.10
CA LEU A 61 6.86 1.18 -6.41
C LEU A 61 6.21 1.70 -5.14
N SER A 62 4.88 1.67 -5.10
CA SER A 62 4.10 1.98 -3.88
C SER A 62 4.10 0.77 -2.96
N LEU A 63 5.12 0.65 -2.10
CA LEU A 63 5.29 -0.48 -1.18
C LEU A 63 4.30 -0.44 -0.01
N GLY A 64 3.94 -1.61 0.49
CA GLY A 64 3.19 -1.75 1.74
C GLY A 64 4.07 -1.42 2.96
N ILE A 65 3.42 -1.01 4.06
CA ILE A 65 4.08 -0.81 5.34
C ILE A 65 4.11 -2.15 6.09
N ILE A 66 5.28 -2.53 6.60
CA ILE A 66 5.47 -3.72 7.44
C ILE A 66 5.92 -3.31 8.84
N ALA A 67 5.63 -4.15 9.84
CA ALA A 67 6.08 -3.93 11.20
C ALA A 67 7.61 -3.91 11.31
N SER A 68 8.13 -3.09 12.22
CA SER A 68 9.56 -3.04 12.50
C SER A 68 10.04 -4.36 13.10
N LYS A 69 11.22 -4.82 12.69
CA LYS A 69 11.87 -6.02 13.25
C LYS A 69 12.08 -5.91 14.76
N GLY A 70 12.23 -4.70 15.29
CA GLY A 70 12.40 -4.43 16.72
C GLY A 70 11.13 -4.59 17.56
N ASN A 71 9.94 -4.63 16.94
CA ASN A 71 8.67 -4.68 17.65
C ASN A 71 8.56 -5.89 18.58
N LYS A 72 9.12 -7.04 18.19
CA LYS A 72 9.08 -8.26 19.01
C LYS A 72 9.83 -8.07 20.34
N ASN A 73 11.01 -7.45 20.31
CA ASN A 73 11.80 -7.20 21.50
C ASN A 73 11.10 -6.16 22.39
N LEU A 74 10.60 -5.08 21.79
CA LEU A 74 9.91 -4.02 22.51
C LEU A 74 8.59 -4.50 23.14
N SER A 75 7.85 -5.35 22.44
CA SER A 75 6.65 -6.03 22.93
C SER A 75 6.93 -6.84 24.20
N GLN A 76 8.05 -7.58 24.24
CA GLN A 76 8.44 -8.34 25.43
C GLN A 76 8.83 -7.42 26.60
N MET A 77 9.54 -6.33 26.33
CA MET A 77 9.97 -5.36 27.36
C MET A 77 8.79 -4.63 27.98
N LEU A 78 7.85 -4.18 27.14
CA LEU A 78 6.68 -3.40 27.55
C LEU A 78 5.47 -4.27 27.93
N LYS A 79 5.54 -5.58 27.69
CA LYS A 79 4.43 -6.55 27.86
C LYS A 79 3.18 -6.18 27.07
N VAL A 80 3.37 -5.57 25.90
CA VAL A 80 2.27 -5.19 24.99
C VAL A 80 2.19 -6.21 23.85
N PRO A 81 1.02 -6.82 23.58
CA PRO A 81 0.88 -7.81 22.52
C PRO A 81 1.02 -7.20 21.11
N LEU A 82 1.46 -8.04 20.18
CA LEU A 82 1.45 -7.73 18.74
C LEU A 82 0.32 -8.49 18.04
N ASN A 83 -0.21 -7.93 16.96
CA ASN A 83 -1.13 -8.62 16.06
C ASN A 83 -0.38 -9.58 15.10
N ALA A 84 -1.13 -10.30 14.25
CA ALA A 84 -0.55 -11.26 13.30
C ALA A 84 0.40 -10.63 12.27
N ASP A 85 0.22 -9.34 11.98
CA ASP A 85 1.08 -8.57 11.07
C ASP A 85 2.30 -7.94 11.79
N GLY A 86 2.45 -8.17 13.10
CA GLY A 86 3.58 -7.69 13.92
C GLY A 86 3.46 -6.24 14.41
N PHE A 87 2.31 -5.59 14.20
CA PHE A 87 2.02 -4.26 14.76
C PHE A 87 1.50 -4.37 16.19
N PHE A 88 1.65 -3.32 16.99
CA PHE A 88 1.13 -3.29 18.35
C PHE A 88 -0.40 -3.32 18.37
N LEU A 89 -0.96 -4.12 19.27
CA LEU A 89 -2.39 -4.32 19.37
C LEU A 89 -2.99 -3.33 20.37
N GLU A 90 -3.81 -2.40 19.88
CA GLU A 90 -4.58 -1.46 20.69
C GLU A 90 -5.56 -2.17 21.64
N ALA A 91 -5.85 -1.55 22.79
CA ALA A 91 -6.72 -2.09 23.83
C ALA A 91 -8.15 -2.27 23.35
N HIS A 92 -8.67 -1.30 22.57
CA HIS A 92 -9.99 -1.42 21.95
C HIS A 92 -10.14 -0.47 20.74
N VAL A 93 -10.37 -1.05 19.56
CA VAL A 93 -10.47 -0.39 18.24
C VAL A 93 -11.34 0.88 18.21
N LYS A 94 -12.37 0.97 19.04
CA LYS A 94 -13.33 2.10 19.06
C LYS A 94 -13.30 2.98 20.31
N LEU A 95 -12.88 2.44 21.45
CA LEU A 95 -13.04 3.13 22.74
C LEU A 95 -11.71 3.69 23.25
N ARG A 96 -10.61 3.01 22.93
CA ARG A 96 -9.25 3.37 23.35
C ARG A 96 -8.27 2.98 22.23
N PRO A 97 -8.38 3.59 21.03
CA PRO A 97 -7.60 3.19 19.84
C PRO A 97 -6.11 3.54 19.95
N VAL A 98 -5.73 4.33 20.96
CA VAL A 98 -4.35 4.76 21.21
C VAL A 98 -3.80 4.22 22.54
N ASP A 99 -4.56 3.40 23.25
CA ASP A 99 -4.11 2.85 24.52
C ASP A 99 -3.76 1.38 24.35
N PHE A 100 -2.81 0.89 25.14
CA PHE A 100 -2.54 -0.54 25.25
C PHE A 100 -3.26 -1.15 26.46
N ALA A 101 -3.37 -2.48 26.47
CA ALA A 101 -3.94 -3.21 27.60
C ALA A 101 -3.12 -3.03 28.90
N THR A 102 -1.86 -2.59 28.77
CA THR A 102 -0.99 -2.21 29.88
C THR A 102 -1.23 -0.74 30.23
N ASP A 103 -1.74 -0.47 31.43
CA ASP A 103 -1.97 0.89 31.90
C ASP A 103 -0.68 1.73 31.90
N GLY A 104 -0.78 2.96 31.40
CA GLY A 104 0.34 3.89 31.28
C GLY A 104 1.17 3.76 30.00
N ILE A 105 0.82 2.84 29.10
CA ILE A 105 1.46 2.69 27.78
C ILE A 105 0.44 3.01 26.68
N PHE A 106 0.84 3.88 25.75
CA PHE A 106 0.05 4.43 24.64
C PHE A 106 0.90 4.52 23.38
#